data_AF-A0A528CRV9-F1
#
_entry.id   AF-A0A528CRV9-F1
#
_cell.length_a   1.000
_cell.length_b   1.000
_cell.length_c   1.000
_cell.angle_alpha   90.00
_cell.angle_beta   90.00
_cell.angle_gamma   90.00
#
_symmetry.space_group_name_H-M   'P 1'
#
loop_
_entity.id
_entity.type
_entity.pdbx_description
1 polymer ?
#
loop_
_entity_poly.entity_id
_entity_poly.type
_entity_poly.pdbx_seq_one_letter_code
_entity_poly.pdbx_strand_id
1 'polypeptide(L)'
;FKWMEKDESNPYFTYDPSKCIVCSRCVRACEEVQGTFALTIEGRGFESRVSPGMHQLFIDSECVSCGACVQACPTATLSEKSVIKIGQPEHSVVTT
;
A
#
# COMPACT_ATOMS: atom_id res chain seq x y z
N PHE A 1 20.05 7.42 -5.84
CA PHE A 1 18.63 7.68 -5.55
C PHE A 1 17.78 7.31 -6.76
N LYS A 2 17.31 6.06 -6.81
CA LYS A 2 16.36 5.63 -7.84
C LYS A 2 14.98 6.11 -7.40
N TRP A 3 14.50 7.20 -8.01
CA TRP A 3 13.13 7.67 -7.78
C TRP A 3 12.15 6.66 -8.36
N MET A 4 11.12 6.31 -7.58
CA MET A 4 10.01 5.49 -8.03
C MET A 4 8.78 6.39 -8.06
N GLU A 5 8.11 6.40 -9.21
CA GLU A 5 6.90 7.20 -9.39
C GLU A 5 5.75 6.66 -8.55
N LYS A 6 4.78 7.51 -8.26
CA LYS A 6 3.56 7.13 -7.58
C LYS A 6 2.79 6.12 -8.45
N ASP A 7 2.48 4.95 -7.91
CA ASP A 7 1.66 3.97 -8.59
C ASP A 7 0.16 4.29 -8.37
N GLU A 8 -0.53 4.57 -9.46
CA GLU A 8 -1.97 4.84 -9.52
C GLU A 8 -2.74 3.81 -10.34
N SER A 9 -2.11 2.68 -10.67
CA SER A 9 -2.67 1.59 -11.49
C SER A 9 -3.93 0.98 -10.89
N ASN A 10 -4.00 0.86 -9.56
CA ASN A 10 -5.18 0.36 -8.87
C ASN A 10 -6.30 1.42 -8.85
N PRO A 11 -7.56 1.08 -9.19
CA PRO A 11 -8.65 2.05 -9.23
C PRO A 11 -9.09 2.55 -7.84
N TYR A 12 -8.74 1.85 -6.75
CA TYR A 12 -9.25 2.13 -5.40
C TYR A 12 -8.25 2.87 -4.50
N PHE A 13 -6.96 2.58 -4.61
CA PHE A 13 -5.92 3.20 -3.79
C PHE A 13 -4.71 3.60 -4.64
N THR A 14 -3.82 4.41 -4.05
CA THR A 14 -2.54 4.79 -4.66
C THR A 14 -1.39 4.40 -3.76
N TYR A 15 -0.23 4.15 -4.35
CA TYR A 15 1.03 3.88 -3.66
C TYR A 15 2.08 4.96 -3.97
N ASP A 16 2.48 5.72 -2.95
CA ASP A 16 3.49 6.77 -3.02
C ASP A 16 4.71 6.39 -2.15
N PRO A 17 5.76 5.75 -2.73
CA PRO A 17 6.92 5.27 -1.99
C PRO A 17 7.75 6.39 -1.34
N SER A 18 7.59 7.65 -1.76
CA SER A 18 8.34 8.79 -1.21
C SER A 18 8.02 9.06 0.27
N LYS A 19 6.84 8.62 0.72
CA LYS A 19 6.36 8.78 2.11
C LYS A 19 6.60 7.52 2.97
N CYS A 20 7.19 6.47 2.39
CA CYS A 20 7.34 5.19 3.06
C CYS A 20 8.44 5.24 4.12
N ILE A 21 8.11 4.79 5.34
CA ILE A 21 9.06 4.65 6.45
C ILE A 21 9.57 3.22 6.65
N VAL A 22 9.25 2.30 5.72
CA VAL A 22 9.69 0.90 5.74
C VAL A 22 9.39 0.18 7.07
N CYS A 23 8.21 0.45 7.65
CA CYS A 23 7.78 -0.19 8.90
C CYS A 23 7.26 -1.63 8.74
N SER A 24 7.20 -2.15 7.51
CA SER A 24 6.71 -3.49 7.15
C SER A 24 5.27 -3.83 7.56
N ARG A 25 4.48 -2.87 8.06
CA ARG A 25 3.07 -3.11 8.46
C ARG A 25 2.19 -3.58 7.30
N CYS A 26 2.41 -3.05 6.10
CA CYS A 26 1.67 -3.44 4.90
C CYS A 26 2.02 -4.86 4.42
N VAL A 27 3.30 -5.24 4.49
CA VAL A 27 3.77 -6.60 4.17
C VAL A 27 3.15 -7.60 5.13
N ARG A 28 3.25 -7.31 6.44
CA ARG A 28 2.64 -8.13 7.50
C ARG A 28 1.13 -8.25 7.38
N ALA A 29 0.43 -7.16 7.05
CA ALA A 29 -1.01 -7.22 6.82
C ALA A 29 -1.37 -8.10 5.60
N CYS A 30 -0.56 -8.04 4.54
CA CYS A 30 -0.79 -8.85 3.34
C CYS A 30 -0.54 -10.35 3.59
N GLU A 31 0.43 -10.70 4.43
CA GLU A 31 0.77 -12.10 4.73
C GLU A 31 -0.05 -12.69 5.90
N GLU A 32 -0.22 -11.95 7.01
CA GLU A 32 -0.85 -12.46 8.25
C GLU A 32 -2.38 -12.36 8.21
N VAL A 33 -2.94 -11.34 7.53
CA VAL A 33 -4.39 -11.10 7.50
C VAL A 33 -5.00 -11.65 6.21
N GLN A 34 -4.44 -11.27 5.05
CA GLN A 34 -4.98 -11.70 3.76
C GLN A 34 -4.43 -13.07 3.31
N GLY A 35 -3.17 -13.38 3.60
CA GLY A 35 -2.54 -14.65 3.22
C GLY A 35 -2.11 -14.79 1.76
N THR A 36 -2.06 -13.70 0.99
CA THR A 36 -1.69 -13.73 -0.45
C THR A 36 -0.22 -13.46 -0.73
N PHE A 37 0.54 -12.96 0.25
CA PHE A 37 1.98 -12.67 0.08
C PHE A 37 2.34 -11.77 -1.12
N ALA A 38 1.42 -10.90 -1.54
CA ALA A 38 1.60 -10.04 -2.71
C ALA A 38 2.61 -8.88 -2.50
N LEU A 39 3.02 -8.62 -1.26
CA LEU A 39 3.94 -7.54 -0.89
C LEU A 39 5.23 -8.09 -0.28
N THR A 40 6.35 -7.45 -0.61
CA THR A 40 7.65 -7.72 -0.01
C THR A 40 8.43 -6.44 0.27
N ILE A 41 9.53 -6.57 1.00
CA ILE A 41 10.56 -5.54 1.10
C ILE A 41 11.68 -5.89 0.13
N GLU A 42 11.91 -5.00 -0.82
CA GLU A 42 13.03 -5.12 -1.75
C GLU A 42 14.16 -4.15 -1.39
N GLY A 43 15.39 -4.49 -1.81
CA GLY A 43 16.59 -3.72 -1.48
C GLY A 43 17.16 -4.07 -0.10
N ARG A 44 18.12 -3.26 0.35
CA ARG A 44 18.80 -3.42 1.65
C ARG A 44 19.18 -2.07 2.24
N GLY A 45 19.10 -1.96 3.57
CA GLY A 45 19.49 -0.75 4.29
C GLY A 45 18.64 0.44 3.89
N PHE A 46 19.27 1.57 3.54
CA PHE A 46 18.56 2.78 3.14
C PHE A 46 17.81 2.64 1.80
N GLU A 47 18.24 1.71 0.95
CA GLU A 47 17.58 1.41 -0.32
C GLU A 47 16.38 0.46 -0.15
N SER A 48 16.03 0.07 1.07
CA SER A 48 14.88 -0.80 1.31
C SER A 48 13.57 -0.10 0.94
N ARG A 49 12.70 -0.77 0.18
CA ARG A 49 11.41 -0.24 -0.27
C ARG A 49 10.35 -1.33 -0.25
N VAL A 50 9.11 -0.94 0.01
CA VAL A 50 7.97 -1.84 -0.18
C VAL A 50 7.77 -2.01 -1.68
N SER A 51 7.53 -3.23 -2.13
CA SER A 51 7.27 -3.51 -3.53
C SER A 51 6.22 -4.62 -3.65
N PRO A 52 5.22 -4.47 -4.54
CA PRO A 52 4.45 -5.61 -5.02
C PRO A 52 5.40 -6.61 -5.70
N GLY A 53 5.13 -7.91 -5.54
CA GLY A 53 6.03 -8.98 -6.02
C GLY A 53 6.67 -8.69 -7.39
N MET A 54 7.98 -8.95 -7.49
CA MET A 54 8.78 -8.74 -8.71
C MET A 54 8.76 -7.32 -9.29
N HIS A 55 8.65 -6.27 -8.46
CA HIS A 55 8.70 -4.87 -8.90
C HIS A 55 7.55 -4.46 -9.85
N GLN A 56 6.42 -5.14 -9.73
CA GLN A 56 5.25 -4.90 -10.57
C GLN A 56 4.40 -3.75 -10.04
N LEU A 57 3.51 -3.24 -10.89
CA LEU A 57 2.41 -2.38 -10.47
C LEU A 57 1.43 -3.19 -9.62
N PHE A 58 0.70 -2.53 -8.72
CA PHE A 58 -0.27 -3.21 -7.85
C PHE A 58 -1.33 -3.97 -8.65
N ILE A 59 -1.79 -3.44 -9.79
CA ILE A 59 -2.81 -4.10 -10.62
C ILE A 59 -2.30 -5.35 -11.34
N ASP A 60 -1.01 -5.41 -11.64
CA ASP A 60 -0.36 -6.51 -12.36
C ASP A 60 0.17 -7.59 -11.42
N SER A 61 0.19 -7.30 -10.11
CA SER A 61 0.65 -8.21 -9.05
C SER A 61 -0.47 -9.18 -8.58
N GLU A 62 -0.13 -10.08 -7.66
CA GLU A 62 -1.11 -10.96 -6.99
C GLU A 62 -2.03 -10.23 -5.98
N CYS A 63 -2.04 -8.89 -5.99
CA CYS A 63 -2.90 -8.09 -5.13
C CYS A 63 -4.38 -8.17 -5.56
N VAL A 64 -5.22 -8.71 -4.69
CA VAL A 64 -6.69 -8.79 -4.91
C VAL A 64 -7.46 -7.55 -4.45
N SER A 65 -6.76 -6.45 -4.12
CA SER A 65 -7.37 -5.18 -3.68
C SER A 65 -8.22 -5.24 -2.40
N CYS A 66 -7.87 -6.10 -1.42
CA CYS A 66 -8.64 -6.22 -0.16
C CYS A 66 -8.50 -5.02 0.80
N GLY A 67 -7.55 -4.11 0.58
CA GLY A 67 -7.37 -2.89 1.39
C GLY A 67 -6.68 -3.07 2.75
N ALA A 68 -6.33 -4.31 3.16
CA ALA A 68 -5.67 -4.55 4.45
C ALA A 68 -4.35 -3.76 4.60
N CYS A 69 -3.56 -3.66 3.53
CA CYS A 69 -2.32 -2.89 3.52
C CYS A 69 -2.54 -1.38 3.62
N VAL A 70 -3.64 -0.86 3.05
CA VAL A 70 -4.03 0.55 3.10
C VAL A 70 -4.45 0.91 4.53
N GLN A 71 -5.28 0.08 5.15
CA GLN A 71 -5.73 0.27 6.54
C GLN A 71 -4.57 0.20 7.56
N ALA A 72 -3.52 -0.56 7.25
CA ALA A 72 -2.34 -0.70 8.09
C ALA A 72 -1.29 0.41 7.87
N CYS A 73 -1.40 1.24 6.83
CA CYS A 73 -0.37 2.22 6.49
C CYS A 73 -0.44 3.48 7.37
N PRO A 74 0.62 3.85 8.12
CA PRO A 74 0.60 5.03 8.99
C PRO A 74 0.89 6.37 8.29
N THR A 75 1.56 6.35 7.13
CA THR A 75 2.18 7.56 6.52
C THR A 75 1.54 7.99 5.21
N ALA A 76 0.32 7.51 4.93
CA ALA A 76 -0.38 7.79 3.68
C ALA A 76 0.40 7.36 2.41
N THR A 77 1.40 6.48 2.55
CA THR A 77 2.10 5.82 1.44
C THR A 77 1.12 4.98 0.63
N LEU A 78 0.28 4.20 1.30
CA LEU A 78 -0.86 3.53 0.72
C LEU A 78 -2.11 4.28 1.20
N SER A 79 -2.86 4.88 0.27
CA SER A 79 -4.02 5.72 0.59
C SER A 79 -5.15 5.47 -0.39
N GLU A 80 -6.38 5.45 0.12
CA GLU A 80 -7.58 5.37 -0.73
C GLU A 80 -7.75 6.62 -1.59
N LYS A 81 -8.13 6.42 -2.86
CA LYS A 81 -8.41 7.53 -3.79
C LYS A 81 -9.62 8.35 -3.36
N SER A 82 -10.59 7.74 -2.67
CA SER A 82 -11.75 8.40 -2.05
C SER A 82 -11.31 9.47 -1.06
N VAL A 83 -10.44 9.13 -0.10
CA VAL A 83 -9.92 10.04 0.92
C VAL A 83 -9.14 11.20 0.28
N ILE A 84 -8.35 10.93 -0.75
CA ILE A 84 -7.61 11.97 -1.48
C ILE A 84 -8.55 12.96 -2.19
N LYS A 85 -9.66 12.48 -2.76
CA LYS A 85 -10.60 13.30 -3.54
C LYS A 85 -11.64 14.03 -2.69
N ILE A 86 -12.13 13.38 -1.64
CA ILE A 86 -13.29 13.84 -0.83
C ILE A 86 -12.82 14.48 0.47
N GLY A 87 -11.69 14.04 1.02
CA GLY A 87 -11.18 14.45 2.33
C GLY A 87 -11.31 13.36 3.40
N GLN A 88 -10.79 13.66 4.58
CA GLN A 88 -10.83 12.77 5.74
C GLN A 88 -12.27 12.69 6.29
N PRO A 89 -12.83 11.49 6.53
CA PRO A 89 -14.15 11.38 7.14
C PRO A 89 -14.15 11.85 8.60
N GLU A 90 -15.24 12.52 9.02
CA GLU A 90 -15.41 13.03 10.39
C GLU A 90 -16.30 12.14 11.28
N HIS A 91 -17.02 11.19 10.68
CA HIS A 91 -17.91 10.27 11.38
C HIS A 91 -17.90 8.88 10.72
N SER A 92 -18.27 7.86 11.48
CA SER A 92 -18.46 6.49 10.99
C SER A 92 -19.80 5.93 11.45
N VAL A 93 -20.40 5.08 10.62
CA VAL A 93 -21.64 4.36 10.93
C VAL A 93 -21.35 2.87 10.77
N VAL A 94 -21.62 2.08 11.81
CA VAL A 94 -21.37 0.64 11.79
C VAL A 94 -22.45 -0.05 10.95
N THR A 95 -22.03 -0.74 9.89
CA THR A 95 -22.86 -1.59 9.03
C THR A 95 -22.31 -3.01 9.00
N THR A 96 -23.10 -3.98 8.52
CA THR A 96 -22.68 -5.38 8.29
C THR A 96 -22.28 -5.59 6.83
#